data_AF-A0A6I5VMT6-F1
#
_entry.id   AF-A0A6I5VMT6-F1
#
_cell.length_a   1.000
_cell.length_b   1.000
_cell.length_c   1.000
_cell.angle_alpha   90.00
_cell.angle_beta   90.00
_cell.angle_gamma   90.00
#
_symmetry.space_group_name_H-M   'P 1'
#
loop_
_entity.id
_entity.type
_entity.pdbx_description
1 polymer ?
#
loop_
_entity_poly.entity_id
_entity_poly.type
_entity_poly.pdbx_seq_one_letter_code
_entity_poly.pdbx_strand_id
1 'polypeptide(L)'
;MDPAGGRTRSSLVLRPDPPDIRVRRDGCENRSTARTAPGGLGSLTVRCYPWFGSDADFRARCPVQSTVEPRNDDLAAEPEYGLWERSGALGRPGTSVSTERVAVIGLGQFGLEHLRSYLELGHEICCAVDISEPRTQMIADAYAVPTGRDGVAAINSTRPTLVSIVTGPLQHRSLVEAALAVGARVLVEKPFSATVADAQVIAGLPEARDAVTPGHILRFDSAHRFVADQVSSGTIGSIIAIDSERHREHGHARRYADHSLSSLTLYHDLDLGLWLDNARPVSVTAQATPSGPERSATYLSVTVGTDADTLWTLRCSWQLPDNADNRDRLQVFGTKGVIELTVTGEAATVTITTAPGNPVTSMHGFATTAALRNEIAAFAGGSASSVVSVDDAIACVRLVQAVDDAVRLGETVRVEDGFHGSEPEATNPDGPDAAGRLS
;
A
#
# COMPACT_ATOMS: atom_id res chain seq x y z
N MET A 1 84.17 17.35 -3.46
CA MET A 1 83.36 18.44 -2.89
C MET A 1 82.15 17.81 -2.26
N ASP A 2 82.04 17.91 -0.94
CA ASP A 2 80.82 17.74 -0.14
C ASP A 2 80.19 19.15 0.01
N PRO A 3 78.96 19.38 0.51
CA PRO A 3 77.81 18.52 0.84
C PRO A 3 76.52 19.03 0.11
N ALA A 4 75.27 18.62 0.30
CA ALA A 4 74.54 18.08 1.44
C ALA A 4 73.20 17.48 0.97
N GLY A 5 72.71 16.46 1.68
CA GLY A 5 71.29 16.08 1.64
C GLY A 5 70.99 14.58 1.79
N GLY A 6 71.38 13.95 2.91
CA GLY A 6 70.79 12.67 3.33
C GLY A 6 69.32 12.84 3.77
N ARG A 7 68.51 11.83 4.07
CA ARG A 7 68.80 10.52 4.69
C ARG A 7 67.59 9.57 4.57
N THR A 8 67.91 8.27 4.50
CA THR A 8 67.32 7.09 5.18
C THR A 8 65.83 6.72 5.12
N ARG A 9 65.58 5.48 4.66
CA ARG A 9 64.43 4.64 5.04
C ARG A 9 64.46 4.32 6.54
N SER A 10 63.29 4.35 7.16
CA SER A 10 63.01 3.63 8.42
C SER A 10 61.58 3.10 8.34
N SER A 11 61.46 1.79 8.20
CA SER A 11 60.21 1.05 8.40
C SER A 11 59.88 1.05 9.89
N LEU A 12 58.73 1.60 10.27
CA LEU A 12 58.15 1.42 11.60
C LEU A 12 56.71 0.90 11.46
N VAL A 13 56.50 -0.20 12.15
CA VAL A 13 55.31 -1.04 12.30
C VAL A 13 54.02 -0.24 12.48
N LEU A 14 53.00 -0.57 11.68
CA LEU A 14 51.62 -0.12 11.85
C LEU A 14 51.06 -0.61 13.19
N ARG A 15 50.57 0.29 14.03
CA ARG A 15 49.64 -0.08 15.10
C ARG A 15 48.23 -0.18 14.51
N PRO A 16 47.43 -1.20 14.86
CA PRO A 16 46.01 -1.24 14.57
C PRO A 16 45.28 -0.35 15.59
N ASP A 17 44.29 0.40 15.11
CA ASP A 17 43.14 1.00 15.81
C ASP A 17 42.93 2.49 15.44
N PRO A 18 41.72 2.89 15.01
CA PRO A 18 41.37 4.29 14.83
C PRO A 18 41.20 4.99 16.19
N PRO A 19 41.46 6.30 16.30
CA PRO A 19 41.27 7.03 17.54
C PRO A 19 39.78 7.07 17.92
N ASP A 20 39.51 6.74 19.17
CA ASP A 20 38.21 6.78 19.84
C ASP A 20 37.74 8.26 19.90
N ILE A 21 36.88 8.70 18.96
CA ILE A 21 36.31 10.05 19.00
C ILE A 21 35.19 10.07 20.05
N ARG A 22 35.53 10.51 21.27
CA ARG A 22 34.55 10.76 22.34
C ARG A 22 34.03 12.18 22.26
N VAL A 23 32.77 12.35 21.88
CA VAL A 23 32.04 13.60 22.11
C VAL A 23 31.48 13.54 23.53
N ARG A 24 32.06 14.30 24.46
CA ARG A 24 31.47 14.50 25.80
C ARG A 24 30.55 15.71 25.77
N ARG A 25 29.30 15.52 26.19
CA ARG A 25 28.44 16.57 26.74
C ARG A 25 27.63 15.95 27.88
N ASP A 26 27.54 16.65 29.00
CA ASP A 26 26.94 16.14 30.23
C ASP A 26 25.50 15.62 29.98
N GLY A 27 25.24 14.37 30.36
CA GLY A 27 23.90 13.80 30.47
C GLY A 27 23.39 12.85 29.37
N CYS A 28 24.21 12.41 28.40
CA CYS A 28 23.73 11.50 27.34
C CYS A 28 24.76 10.40 27.01
N GLU A 29 24.48 9.16 27.40
CA GLU A 29 25.19 7.96 26.93
C GLU A 29 24.35 7.25 25.87
N ASN A 30 24.83 7.21 24.62
CA ASN A 30 24.40 6.20 23.64
C ASN A 30 25.62 5.80 22.79
N ARG A 31 25.96 4.50 22.82
CA ARG A 31 27.03 3.91 21.99
C ARG A 31 26.53 3.74 20.56
N SER A 32 27.29 4.21 19.58
CA SER A 32 27.14 3.83 18.17
C SER A 32 28.45 3.23 17.66
N THR A 33 28.37 2.11 16.94
CA THR A 33 29.51 1.45 16.30
C THR A 33 29.55 1.81 14.82
N ALA A 34 30.65 2.39 14.36
CA ALA A 34 30.89 2.64 12.93
C ALA A 34 31.55 1.41 12.29
N ARG A 35 31.08 0.98 11.11
CA ARG A 35 31.85 0.12 10.18
C ARG A 35 32.01 0.87 8.86
N THR A 36 33.25 1.06 8.42
CA THR A 36 33.58 1.53 7.08
C THR A 36 34.23 0.40 6.29
N ALA A 37 33.85 0.23 5.03
CA ALA A 37 34.54 -0.63 4.07
C ALA A 37 35.83 0.05 3.57
N PRO A 38 36.88 -0.69 3.17
CA PRO A 38 38.13 -0.08 2.74
C PRO A 38 37.99 0.48 1.31
N GLY A 39 38.22 1.79 1.13
CA GLY A 39 38.54 2.38 -0.18
C GLY A 39 37.62 3.49 -0.72
N GLY A 40 36.66 4.01 0.03
CA GLY A 40 35.82 5.13 -0.42
C GLY A 40 35.74 6.28 0.58
N LEU A 41 35.72 7.53 0.11
CA LEU A 41 35.37 8.72 0.89
C LEU A 41 33.93 8.55 1.42
N GLY A 42 33.78 8.14 2.68
CA GLY A 42 32.47 7.98 3.32
C GLY A 42 31.96 9.30 3.91
N SER A 43 30.71 9.67 3.61
CA SER A 43 29.97 10.68 4.35
C SER A 43 29.34 10.04 5.59
N LEU A 44 29.56 10.63 6.77
CA LEU A 44 28.91 10.23 8.03
C LEU A 44 27.58 10.97 8.16
N THR A 45 26.46 10.27 8.07
CA THR A 45 25.13 10.83 8.39
C THR A 45 24.73 10.41 9.79
N VAL A 46 24.80 11.33 10.75
CA VAL A 46 24.25 11.13 12.09
C VAL A 46 22.79 11.58 12.07
N ARG A 47 21.85 10.64 12.17
CA ARG A 47 20.43 10.97 12.41
C ARG A 47 20.23 11.19 13.91
N CYS A 48 19.99 12.43 14.31
CA CYS A 48 19.49 12.77 15.64
C CYS A 48 17.95 12.75 15.60
N TYR A 49 17.33 11.88 16.40
CA TYR A 49 15.89 12.00 16.70
C TYR A 49 15.69 13.06 17.78
N PRO A 50 14.79 14.04 17.63
CA PRO A 50 14.45 14.94 18.71
C PRO A 50 13.67 14.17 19.78
N TRP A 51 14.24 14.12 20.99
CA TRP A 51 13.49 13.84 22.21
C TRP A 51 12.71 15.11 22.57
N PHE A 52 11.41 14.96 22.83
CA PHE A 52 10.50 16.07 23.11
C PHE A 52 10.87 16.78 24.41
N GLY A 53 11.38 18.00 24.28
CA GLY A 53 11.47 19.00 25.34
C GLY A 53 11.06 20.34 24.75
N SER A 54 10.07 20.99 25.36
CA SER A 54 9.57 22.29 24.96
C SER A 54 10.67 23.35 25.08
N ASP A 55 11.28 23.76 23.97
CA ASP A 55 12.05 25.01 23.93
C ASP A 55 12.06 25.61 22.52
N ALA A 56 11.57 26.84 22.40
CA ALA A 56 11.30 27.55 21.15
C ALA A 56 12.56 28.11 20.45
N ASP A 57 13.77 27.74 20.89
CA ASP A 57 15.02 28.44 20.52
C ASP A 57 15.97 27.62 19.62
N PHE A 58 15.54 26.45 19.12
CA PHE A 58 16.39 25.55 18.33
C PHE A 58 16.75 26.07 16.93
N ARG A 59 15.96 26.98 16.34
CA ARG A 59 16.17 27.46 14.94
C ARG A 59 17.20 28.59 14.78
N ALA A 60 17.80 29.13 15.85
CA ALA A 60 18.60 30.35 15.76
C ALA A 60 20.13 30.17 15.72
N ARG A 61 20.70 28.96 15.78
CA ARG A 61 22.16 28.77 16.02
C ARG A 61 22.87 27.71 15.17
N CYS A 62 22.63 27.67 13.86
CA CYS A 62 23.46 26.84 12.96
C CYS A 62 23.88 27.62 11.68
N PRO A 63 25.15 28.02 11.53
CA PRO A 63 25.65 28.64 10.30
C PRO A 63 26.47 27.63 9.49
N VAL A 64 25.87 26.95 8.52
CA VAL A 64 26.60 26.35 7.37
C VAL A 64 25.72 26.50 6.14
N GLN A 65 25.95 27.57 5.38
CA GLN A 65 25.50 27.70 4.00
C GLN A 65 26.60 27.11 3.10
N SER A 66 26.27 26.08 2.34
CA SER A 66 27.00 25.72 1.13
C SER A 66 25.98 25.43 0.03
N THR A 67 25.68 26.44 -0.77
CA THR A 67 24.99 26.34 -2.04
C THR A 67 25.93 25.76 -3.08
N VAL A 68 25.60 24.59 -3.62
CA VAL A 68 26.14 24.09 -4.88
C VAL A 68 25.02 24.20 -5.89
N GLU A 69 25.10 25.17 -6.79
CA GLU A 69 24.20 25.27 -7.95
C GLU A 69 24.63 24.23 -8.99
N PRO A 70 23.72 23.38 -9.50
CA PRO A 70 24.03 22.52 -10.62
C PRO A 70 24.11 23.36 -11.91
N ARG A 71 25.18 23.15 -12.68
CA ARG A 71 25.29 23.65 -14.05
C ARG A 71 24.21 22.98 -14.90
N ASN A 72 23.24 23.78 -15.33
CA ASN A 72 22.37 23.50 -16.47
C ASN A 72 23.24 23.36 -17.71
N ASP A 73 23.47 22.15 -18.18
CA ASP A 73 23.73 21.80 -19.58
C ASP A 73 23.75 20.26 -19.62
N ASP A 74 22.67 19.67 -20.17
CA ASP A 74 22.36 18.24 -20.41
C ASP A 74 21.03 17.74 -19.79
N LEU A 75 20.01 18.59 -19.74
CA LEU A 75 18.62 18.12 -19.67
C LEU A 75 18.20 17.58 -21.05
N ALA A 76 18.54 16.33 -21.32
CA ALA A 76 17.79 15.54 -22.30
C ALA A 76 16.33 15.53 -21.84
N ALA A 77 15.41 15.88 -22.74
CA ALA A 77 14.00 16.06 -22.48
C ALA A 77 13.41 14.97 -21.58
N GLU A 78 12.93 15.38 -20.40
CA GLU A 78 12.07 14.59 -19.52
C GLU A 78 10.91 13.99 -20.36
N PRO A 79 10.73 12.65 -20.39
CA PRO A 79 9.62 12.06 -21.11
C PRO A 79 8.29 12.45 -20.44
N GLU A 80 7.32 12.90 -21.24
CA GLU A 80 5.99 13.38 -20.82
C GLU A 80 5.08 12.28 -20.22
N TYR A 81 5.45 11.66 -19.10
CA TYR A 81 4.61 10.64 -18.43
C TYR A 81 4.06 11.07 -17.05
N GLY A 82 4.29 12.31 -16.63
CA GLY A 82 3.55 12.97 -15.53
C GLY A 82 2.14 13.43 -15.92
N LEU A 83 1.55 12.83 -16.96
CA LEU A 83 0.27 13.29 -17.49
C LEU A 83 -0.88 12.99 -16.53
N TRP A 84 -0.85 12.05 -15.59
CA TRP A 84 -2.01 11.80 -14.71
C TRP A 84 -2.14 12.79 -13.53
N GLU A 85 -1.02 13.23 -12.94
CA GLU A 85 -1.02 14.37 -12.01
C GLU A 85 -1.47 15.67 -12.71
N ARG A 86 -1.39 15.71 -14.04
CA ARG A 86 -1.74 16.86 -14.89
C ARG A 86 -3.08 16.71 -15.63
N SER A 87 -3.60 15.50 -15.86
CA SER A 87 -4.71 15.21 -16.78
C SER A 87 -6.07 15.41 -16.15
N GLY A 88 -6.13 15.84 -14.89
CA GLY A 88 -7.38 16.27 -14.27
C GLY A 88 -8.41 15.15 -14.05
N ALA A 89 -8.02 13.88 -14.18
CA ALA A 89 -8.86 12.74 -13.79
C ALA A 89 -9.03 12.64 -12.26
N LEU A 90 -8.01 13.06 -11.52
CA LEU A 90 -8.17 13.70 -10.22
C LEU A 90 -7.97 15.18 -10.52
N GLY A 91 -9.02 15.99 -10.36
CA GLY A 91 -8.93 17.41 -10.68
C GLY A 91 -7.65 18.00 -10.10
N ARG A 92 -6.96 18.88 -10.86
CA ARG A 92 -6.05 19.88 -10.25
C ARG A 92 -6.70 20.31 -8.95
N PRO A 93 -6.02 20.43 -7.79
CA PRO A 93 -6.66 20.84 -6.55
C PRO A 93 -7.38 22.16 -6.81
N GLY A 94 -8.66 22.01 -7.14
CA GLY A 94 -9.59 23.08 -7.36
C GLY A 94 -9.71 23.69 -6.00
N THR A 95 -9.67 25.00 -5.97
CA THR A 95 -9.70 25.85 -4.79
C THR A 95 -11.04 25.78 -4.04
N SER A 96 -11.59 24.59 -3.86
CA SER A 96 -12.67 24.23 -2.95
C SER A 96 -12.57 22.73 -2.61
N VAL A 97 -11.64 22.35 -1.74
CA VAL A 97 -11.77 21.06 -1.05
C VAL A 97 -12.98 21.23 -0.13
N SER A 98 -14.05 20.47 -0.34
CA SER A 98 -15.14 20.46 0.64
C SER A 98 -14.55 19.95 1.95
N THR A 99 -14.59 20.77 2.99
CA THR A 99 -14.18 20.36 4.33
C THR A 99 -15.22 19.39 4.87
N GLU A 100 -15.07 18.11 4.53
CA GLU A 100 -15.90 17.03 5.06
C GLU A 100 -15.64 16.82 6.56
N ARG A 101 -16.68 16.35 7.26
CA ARG A 101 -16.60 15.97 8.67
C ARG A 101 -16.34 14.47 8.77
N VAL A 102 -15.18 14.12 9.30
CA VAL A 102 -14.64 12.76 9.27
C VAL A 102 -14.60 12.14 10.65
N ALA A 103 -15.12 10.93 10.76
CA ALA A 103 -14.87 10.04 11.88
C ALA A 103 -13.78 9.03 11.51
N VAL A 104 -12.70 8.93 12.30
CA VAL A 104 -11.67 7.90 12.15
C VAL A 104 -11.80 6.90 13.29
N ILE A 105 -12.07 5.64 12.97
CA ILE A 105 -12.38 4.60 13.96
C ILE A 105 -11.32 3.50 13.88
N GLY A 106 -10.61 3.27 14.99
CA GLY A 106 -9.35 2.53 15.04
C GLY A 106 -8.17 3.49 14.94
N LEU A 107 -7.41 3.64 16.03
CA LEU A 107 -6.23 4.52 16.12
C LEU A 107 -4.96 3.70 16.40
N GLY A 108 -4.90 2.51 15.79
CA GLY A 108 -3.66 1.74 15.66
C GLY A 108 -2.67 2.44 14.72
N GLN A 109 -1.56 1.76 14.40
CA GLN A 109 -0.51 2.33 13.55
C GLN A 109 -1.06 2.89 12.22
N PHE A 110 -1.92 2.14 11.53
CA PHE A 110 -2.47 2.57 10.25
C PHE A 110 -3.58 3.61 10.39
N GLY A 111 -4.41 3.50 11.44
CA GLY A 111 -5.44 4.50 11.74
C GLY A 111 -4.87 5.89 12.01
N LEU A 112 -3.67 5.97 12.57
CA LEU A 112 -2.93 7.23 12.71
C LEU A 112 -2.52 7.84 11.37
N GLU A 113 -2.12 7.01 10.40
CA GLU A 113 -1.80 7.50 9.05
C GLU A 113 -3.06 7.98 8.31
N HIS A 114 -4.22 7.33 8.51
CA HIS A 114 -5.51 7.85 8.02
C HIS A 114 -5.81 9.21 8.63
N LEU A 115 -5.74 9.32 9.97
CA LEU A 115 -5.99 10.59 10.69
C LEU A 115 -5.12 11.72 10.14
N ARG A 116 -3.81 11.49 9.98
CA ARG A 116 -2.88 12.45 9.40
C ARG A 116 -3.25 12.82 7.97
N SER A 117 -3.54 11.83 7.14
CA SER A 117 -3.89 12.06 5.73
C SER A 117 -5.16 12.91 5.59
N TYR A 118 -6.18 12.67 6.40
CA TYR A 118 -7.39 13.51 6.42
C TYR A 118 -7.09 14.95 6.84
N LEU A 119 -6.25 15.14 7.87
CA LEU A 119 -5.83 16.48 8.32
C LEU A 119 -5.00 17.21 7.25
N GLU A 120 -4.07 16.51 6.59
CA GLU A 120 -3.24 17.05 5.50
C GLU A 120 -4.06 17.45 4.27
N LEU A 121 -5.15 16.72 4.01
CA LEU A 121 -6.12 17.05 2.96
C LEU A 121 -7.11 18.15 3.37
N GLY A 122 -7.06 18.64 4.62
CA GLY A 122 -7.86 19.76 5.11
C GLY A 122 -9.27 19.41 5.56
N HIS A 123 -9.54 18.13 5.86
CA HIS A 123 -10.81 17.69 6.41
C HIS A 123 -10.93 17.97 7.92
N GLU A 124 -12.16 18.10 8.42
CA GLU A 124 -12.43 18.26 9.85
C GLU A 124 -12.58 16.89 10.52
N ILE A 125 -11.75 16.60 11.52
CA ILE A 125 -11.92 15.39 12.34
C ILE A 125 -12.95 15.65 13.43
N CYS A 126 -14.18 15.17 13.24
CA CYS A 126 -15.24 15.36 14.22
C CYS A 126 -15.19 14.34 15.38
N CYS A 127 -14.57 13.18 15.16
CA CYS A 127 -14.18 12.25 16.22
C CYS A 127 -13.10 11.26 15.77
N ALA A 128 -12.13 11.00 16.64
CA ALA A 128 -11.15 9.92 16.51
C ALA A 128 -11.38 8.88 17.61
N VAL A 129 -11.61 7.62 17.23
CA VAL A 129 -12.10 6.59 18.16
C VAL A 129 -11.17 5.40 18.25
N ASP A 130 -10.82 4.97 19.47
CA ASP A 130 -10.15 3.70 19.71
C ASP A 130 -10.59 3.12 21.06
N ILE A 131 -10.69 1.80 21.17
CA ILE A 131 -11.05 1.13 22.43
C ILE A 131 -10.02 1.38 23.55
N SER A 132 -8.78 1.71 23.18
CA SER A 132 -7.67 1.97 24.08
C SER A 132 -7.67 3.43 24.54
N GLU A 133 -8.03 3.64 25.81
CA GLU A 133 -8.01 4.95 26.46
C GLU A 133 -6.64 5.66 26.40
N PRO A 134 -5.49 4.97 26.65
CA PRO A 134 -4.19 5.58 26.47
C PRO A 134 -3.94 6.10 25.04
N ARG A 135 -4.42 5.39 24.01
CA ARG A 135 -4.29 5.86 22.61
C ARG A 135 -5.16 7.07 22.37
N THR A 136 -6.42 7.05 22.81
CA THR A 136 -7.32 8.21 22.60
C THR A 136 -6.82 9.45 23.31
N GLN A 137 -6.23 9.33 24.50
CA GLN A 137 -5.62 10.47 25.20
C GLN A 137 -4.41 11.02 24.43
N MET A 138 -3.50 10.13 24.00
CA MET A 138 -2.34 10.52 23.20
C MET A 138 -2.73 11.25 21.91
N ILE A 139 -3.79 10.79 21.22
CA ILE A 139 -4.29 11.43 20.00
C ILE A 139 -4.95 12.77 20.29
N ALA A 140 -5.74 12.88 21.36
CA ALA A 140 -6.33 14.15 21.78
C ALA A 140 -5.24 15.19 22.06
N ASP A 141 -4.19 14.81 22.79
CA ASP A 141 -3.08 15.69 23.16
C ASP A 141 -2.25 16.11 21.94
N ALA A 142 -1.99 15.18 21.01
CA ALA A 142 -1.12 15.42 19.87
C ALA A 142 -1.78 16.20 18.72
N TYR A 143 -3.08 15.98 18.48
CA TYR A 143 -3.79 16.54 17.32
C TYR A 143 -4.91 17.52 17.69
N ALA A 144 -5.24 17.66 18.98
CA ALA A 144 -6.32 18.53 19.46
C ALA A 144 -7.69 18.22 18.82
N VAL A 145 -7.97 16.94 18.57
CA VAL A 145 -9.25 16.46 17.99
C VAL A 145 -10.13 15.80 19.06
N PRO A 146 -11.48 15.85 18.91
CA PRO A 146 -12.37 15.09 19.80
C PRO A 146 -12.09 13.60 19.71
N THR A 147 -12.05 12.91 20.85
CA THR A 147 -11.82 11.46 20.90
C THR A 147 -12.92 10.71 21.65
N GLY A 148 -13.06 9.42 21.34
CA GLY A 148 -14.04 8.53 21.96
C GLY A 148 -13.58 7.08 21.97
N ARG A 149 -14.33 6.20 22.63
CA ARG A 149 -13.98 4.76 22.73
C ARG A 149 -15.01 3.81 22.13
N ASP A 150 -16.17 4.31 21.77
CA ASP A 150 -17.26 3.55 21.14
C ASP A 150 -17.55 4.15 19.77
N GLY A 151 -17.25 3.37 18.72
CA GLY A 151 -17.38 3.83 17.33
C GLY A 151 -18.84 4.08 16.93
N VAL A 152 -19.76 3.19 17.32
CA VAL A 152 -21.19 3.31 16.97
C VAL A 152 -21.80 4.50 17.68
N ALA A 153 -21.51 4.68 18.97
CA ALA A 153 -21.99 5.84 19.73
C ALA A 153 -21.42 7.17 19.19
N ALA A 154 -20.13 7.17 18.80
CA ALA A 154 -19.49 8.34 18.21
C ALA A 154 -20.10 8.70 16.84
N ILE A 155 -20.33 7.73 15.95
CA ILE A 155 -20.99 7.95 14.65
C ILE A 155 -22.38 8.56 14.87
N ASN A 156 -23.18 7.97 15.74
CA ASN A 156 -24.56 8.40 15.97
C ASN A 156 -24.65 9.82 16.56
N SER A 157 -23.76 10.16 17.49
CA SER A 157 -23.78 11.47 18.17
C SER A 157 -23.17 12.58 17.32
N THR A 158 -22.10 12.30 16.56
CA THR A 158 -21.39 13.32 15.77
C THR A 158 -21.91 13.47 14.36
N ARG A 159 -22.60 12.45 13.82
CA ARG A 159 -23.16 12.39 12.45
C ARG A 159 -22.15 12.87 11.39
N PRO A 160 -21.03 12.15 11.21
CA PRO A 160 -20.01 12.49 10.22
C PRO A 160 -20.56 12.38 8.78
N THR A 161 -19.94 13.08 7.83
CA THR A 161 -20.22 12.88 6.39
C THR A 161 -19.34 11.78 5.79
N LEU A 162 -18.17 11.54 6.38
CA LEU A 162 -17.24 10.46 6.02
C LEU A 162 -16.86 9.64 7.26
N VAL A 163 -16.78 8.32 7.12
CA VAL A 163 -16.29 7.42 8.17
C VAL A 163 -15.15 6.58 7.62
N SER A 164 -13.99 6.63 8.28
CA SER A 164 -12.84 5.77 8.00
C SER A 164 -12.74 4.70 9.08
N ILE A 165 -13.04 3.46 8.72
CA ILE A 165 -13.01 2.29 9.61
C ILE A 165 -11.67 1.58 9.41
N VAL A 166 -10.82 1.65 10.43
CA VAL A 166 -9.43 1.13 10.49
C VAL A 166 -9.26 0.21 11.71
N THR A 167 -10.32 -0.51 12.05
CA THR A 167 -10.39 -1.45 13.17
C THR A 167 -9.99 -2.87 12.75
N GLY A 168 -10.15 -3.85 13.64
CA GLY A 168 -10.14 -5.26 13.24
C GLY A 168 -11.43 -5.64 12.51
N PRO A 169 -11.39 -6.65 11.60
CA PRO A 169 -12.48 -6.96 10.68
C PRO A 169 -13.77 -7.45 11.33
N LEU A 170 -13.71 -7.92 12.59
CA LEU A 170 -14.88 -8.31 13.38
C LEU A 170 -15.82 -7.13 13.68
N GLN A 171 -15.32 -5.90 13.64
CA GLN A 171 -16.09 -4.69 13.93
C GLN A 171 -16.59 -3.98 12.67
N HIS A 172 -16.12 -4.35 11.48
CA HIS A 172 -16.40 -3.59 10.25
C HIS A 172 -17.89 -3.52 9.96
N ARG A 173 -18.60 -4.65 10.02
CA ARG A 173 -20.03 -4.70 9.71
C ARG A 173 -20.87 -3.73 10.55
N SER A 174 -20.77 -3.80 11.88
CA SER A 174 -21.59 -2.95 12.75
C SER A 174 -21.25 -1.46 12.62
N LEU A 175 -19.99 -1.13 12.34
CA LEU A 175 -19.55 0.23 12.08
C LEU A 175 -20.03 0.75 10.72
N VAL A 176 -20.01 -0.10 9.68
CA VAL A 176 -20.57 0.23 8.35
C VAL A 176 -22.08 0.46 8.46
N GLU A 177 -22.82 -0.44 9.10
CA GLU A 177 -24.26 -0.30 9.32
C GLU A 177 -24.59 1.02 10.04
N ALA A 178 -23.84 1.36 11.10
CA ALA A 178 -24.01 2.62 11.82
C ALA A 178 -23.70 3.86 10.96
N ALA A 179 -22.64 3.80 10.14
CA ALA A 179 -22.23 4.91 9.28
C ALA A 179 -23.25 5.17 8.15
N LEU A 180 -23.72 4.11 7.50
CA LEU A 180 -24.76 4.22 6.47
C LEU A 180 -26.08 4.73 7.05
N ALA A 181 -26.44 4.33 8.27
CA ALA A 181 -27.66 4.79 8.94
C ALA A 181 -27.69 6.31 9.21
N VAL A 182 -26.53 6.97 9.30
CA VAL A 182 -26.45 8.45 9.40
C VAL A 182 -26.26 9.14 8.04
N GLY A 183 -26.19 8.37 6.95
CA GLY A 183 -25.99 8.86 5.57
C GLY A 183 -24.54 9.16 5.22
N ALA A 184 -23.56 8.61 5.95
CA ALA A 184 -22.14 8.83 5.69
C ALA A 184 -21.62 7.91 4.59
N ARG A 185 -20.63 8.39 3.82
CA ARG A 185 -19.78 7.50 3.01
C ARG A 185 -18.74 6.84 3.91
N VAL A 186 -18.33 5.63 3.57
CA VAL A 186 -17.52 4.76 4.42
C VAL A 186 -16.31 4.24 3.66
N LEU A 187 -15.11 4.49 4.18
CA LEU A 187 -13.88 3.80 3.79
C LEU A 187 -13.63 2.70 4.83
N VAL A 188 -13.56 1.44 4.39
CA VAL A 188 -13.40 0.27 5.27
C VAL A 188 -12.11 -0.44 4.94
N GLU A 189 -11.18 -0.47 5.90
CA GLU A 189 -9.91 -1.15 5.71
C GLU A 189 -10.04 -2.65 5.44
N LYS A 190 -9.00 -3.21 4.82
CA LYS A 190 -8.89 -4.64 4.58
C LYS A 190 -8.47 -5.42 5.85
N PRO A 191 -8.82 -6.71 5.97
CA PRO A 191 -9.78 -7.40 5.11
C PRO A 191 -11.18 -6.82 5.30
N PHE A 192 -11.95 -6.74 4.22
CA PHE A 192 -13.22 -6.01 4.20
C PHE A 192 -14.19 -6.46 5.29
N SER A 193 -14.17 -7.76 5.59
CA SER A 193 -14.83 -8.34 6.76
C SER A 193 -14.10 -9.61 7.21
N ALA A 194 -14.49 -10.15 8.37
CA ALA A 194 -13.88 -11.35 8.92
C ALA A 194 -14.42 -12.64 8.25
N THR A 195 -15.60 -12.59 7.65
CA THR A 195 -16.27 -13.75 7.06
C THR A 195 -16.96 -13.35 5.76
N VAL A 196 -17.06 -14.29 4.80
CA VAL A 196 -17.82 -14.05 3.55
C VAL A 196 -19.28 -13.69 3.85
N ALA A 197 -19.87 -14.27 4.90
CA ALA A 197 -21.24 -13.98 5.31
C ALA A 197 -21.41 -12.51 5.74
N ASP A 198 -20.49 -11.96 6.52
CA ASP A 198 -20.53 -10.54 6.89
C ASP A 198 -20.28 -9.64 5.67
N ALA A 199 -19.37 -10.02 4.77
CA ALA A 199 -19.15 -9.31 3.51
C ALA A 199 -20.45 -9.21 2.68
N GLN A 200 -21.19 -10.32 2.57
CA GLN A 200 -22.47 -10.40 1.87
C GLN A 200 -23.55 -9.55 2.53
N VAL A 201 -23.59 -9.51 3.87
CA VAL A 201 -24.54 -8.65 4.57
C VAL A 201 -24.25 -7.18 4.28
N ILE A 202 -22.98 -6.76 4.36
CA ILE A 202 -22.59 -5.38 4.03
C ILE A 202 -23.01 -5.04 2.59
N ALA A 203 -22.71 -5.92 1.63
CA ALA A 203 -23.06 -5.72 0.23
C ALA A 203 -24.57 -5.70 -0.05
N GLY A 204 -25.37 -6.34 0.81
CA GLY A 204 -26.83 -6.33 0.74
C GLY A 204 -27.47 -5.04 1.27
N LEU A 205 -26.70 -4.13 1.87
CA LEU A 205 -27.21 -2.83 2.31
C LEU A 205 -27.48 -1.95 1.07
N PRO A 206 -28.64 -1.26 0.99
CA PRO A 206 -29.06 -0.55 -0.23
C PRO A 206 -28.04 0.47 -0.75
N GLU A 207 -27.34 1.15 0.16
CA GLU A 207 -26.38 2.20 -0.16
C GLU A 207 -24.95 1.67 -0.34
N ALA A 208 -24.69 0.38 -0.10
CA ALA A 208 -23.32 -0.15 -0.01
C ALA A 208 -22.51 0.06 -1.30
N ARG A 209 -23.14 -0.15 -2.46
CA ARG A 209 -22.47 -0.03 -3.77
C ARG A 209 -21.94 1.38 -4.05
N ASP A 210 -22.63 2.40 -3.54
CA ASP A 210 -22.31 3.80 -3.80
C ASP A 210 -21.53 4.46 -2.65
N ALA A 211 -21.82 4.05 -1.41
CA ALA A 211 -21.33 4.72 -0.21
C ALA A 211 -20.16 3.98 0.47
N VAL A 212 -19.92 2.70 0.17
CA VAL A 212 -18.84 1.92 0.80
C VAL A 212 -17.68 1.73 -0.16
N THR A 213 -16.51 2.18 0.24
CA THR A 213 -15.23 1.99 -0.44
C THR A 213 -14.37 1.04 0.38
N PRO A 214 -14.01 -0.13 -0.14
CA PRO A 214 -13.03 -1.01 0.51
C PRO A 214 -11.59 -0.45 0.35
N GLY A 215 -10.78 -0.58 1.41
CA GLY A 215 -9.40 -0.08 1.52
C GLY A 215 -8.38 -0.91 0.75
N HIS A 216 -8.50 -0.95 -0.57
CA HIS A 216 -7.56 -1.62 -1.48
C HIS A 216 -6.50 -0.64 -2.00
N ILE A 217 -5.71 -0.11 -1.07
CA ILE A 217 -4.74 0.98 -1.27
C ILE A 217 -3.82 0.83 -2.50
N LEU A 218 -3.45 -0.38 -2.91
CA LEU A 218 -2.57 -0.58 -4.07
C LEU A 218 -3.24 -0.21 -5.40
N ARG A 219 -4.57 -0.21 -5.49
CA ARG A 219 -5.27 0.32 -6.67
C ARG A 219 -5.16 1.86 -6.80
N PHE A 220 -4.67 2.52 -5.75
CA PHE A 220 -4.38 3.97 -5.69
C PHE A 220 -2.88 4.29 -5.66
N ASP A 221 -2.03 3.27 -5.64
CA ASP A 221 -0.59 3.43 -5.78
C ASP A 221 -0.21 3.72 -7.23
N SER A 222 0.63 4.73 -7.44
CA SER A 222 0.96 5.23 -8.78
C SER A 222 1.62 4.17 -9.67
N ALA A 223 2.45 3.29 -9.11
CA ALA A 223 3.15 2.27 -9.88
C ALA A 223 2.19 1.14 -10.28
N HIS A 224 1.32 0.69 -9.36
CA HIS A 224 0.33 -0.34 -9.64
C HIS A 224 -0.75 0.14 -10.62
N ARG A 225 -1.19 1.41 -10.52
CA ARG A 225 -2.07 2.04 -11.52
C ARG A 225 -1.42 2.08 -12.89
N PHE A 226 -0.16 2.47 -12.94
CA PHE A 226 0.57 2.44 -14.21
C PHE A 226 0.61 1.03 -14.81
N VAL A 227 0.85 -0.02 -14.00
CA VAL A 227 0.76 -1.41 -14.47
C VAL A 227 -0.64 -1.74 -15.01
N ALA A 228 -1.70 -1.37 -14.29
CA ALA A 228 -3.08 -1.60 -14.73
C ALA A 228 -3.43 -0.87 -16.04
N ASP A 229 -2.94 0.36 -16.23
CA ASP A 229 -3.12 1.12 -17.48
C ASP A 229 -2.42 0.43 -18.67
N GLN A 230 -1.25 -0.16 -18.44
CA GLN A 230 -0.52 -0.90 -19.49
C GLN A 230 -1.17 -2.25 -19.81
N VAL A 231 -1.74 -2.93 -18.80
CA VAL A 231 -2.53 -4.14 -19.01
C VAL A 231 -3.79 -3.82 -19.81
N SER A 232 -4.57 -2.83 -19.38
CA SER A 232 -5.85 -2.47 -20.01
C SER A 232 -5.70 -1.90 -21.42
N SER A 233 -4.61 -1.20 -21.72
CA SER A 233 -4.29 -0.74 -23.09
C SER A 233 -3.85 -1.86 -24.04
N GLY A 234 -3.65 -3.08 -23.52
CA GLY A 234 -3.25 -4.24 -24.31
C GLY A 234 -1.77 -4.26 -24.70
N THR A 235 -0.92 -3.49 -24.02
CA THR A 235 0.54 -3.40 -24.26
C THR A 235 1.19 -4.79 -24.28
N ILE A 236 0.74 -5.69 -23.40
CA ILE A 236 1.24 -7.07 -23.33
C ILE A 236 0.29 -8.12 -23.92
N GLY A 237 -0.78 -7.71 -24.60
CA GLY A 237 -1.84 -8.60 -25.09
C GLY A 237 -2.66 -9.21 -23.95
N SER A 238 -3.28 -10.37 -24.20
CA SER A 238 -4.02 -11.11 -23.17
C SER A 238 -3.08 -11.65 -22.10
N ILE A 239 -3.49 -11.60 -20.83
CA ILE A 239 -2.75 -12.15 -19.69
C ILE A 239 -2.71 -13.67 -19.81
N ILE A 240 -1.57 -14.25 -19.41
CA ILE A 240 -1.31 -15.69 -19.32
C ILE A 240 -1.07 -16.05 -17.85
N ALA A 241 -0.28 -15.24 -17.15
CA ALA A 241 0.05 -15.49 -15.75
C ALA A 241 0.34 -14.19 -14.97
N ILE A 242 0.11 -14.25 -13.66
CA ILE A 242 0.47 -13.20 -12.71
C ILE A 242 1.33 -13.83 -11.61
N ASP A 243 2.55 -13.34 -11.42
CA ASP A 243 3.42 -13.77 -10.34
C ASP A 243 3.64 -12.64 -9.35
N SER A 244 3.47 -12.90 -8.05
CA SER A 244 3.74 -11.94 -6.98
C SER A 244 4.59 -12.53 -5.87
N GLU A 245 5.49 -11.71 -5.33
CA GLU A 245 6.25 -11.96 -4.11
C GLU A 245 6.07 -10.76 -3.16
N ARG A 246 5.59 -11.01 -1.93
CA ARG A 246 5.45 -9.97 -0.90
C ARG A 246 6.00 -10.46 0.43
N HIS A 247 7.21 -10.01 0.76
CA HIS A 247 7.93 -10.49 1.93
C HIS A 247 8.14 -9.39 2.98
N ARG A 248 7.99 -9.75 4.27
CA ARG A 248 8.20 -8.86 5.42
C ARG A 248 9.20 -9.47 6.40
N GLU A 249 9.64 -8.66 7.36
CA GLU A 249 10.56 -9.06 8.42
C GLU A 249 9.91 -9.87 9.56
N HIS A 250 10.73 -10.58 10.34
CA HIS A 250 10.26 -11.36 11.51
C HIS A 250 9.56 -10.47 12.56
N GLY A 251 9.97 -9.21 12.70
CA GLY A 251 9.29 -8.22 13.54
C GLY A 251 7.80 -8.04 13.19
N HIS A 252 7.44 -8.19 11.91
CA HIS A 252 6.06 -8.14 11.46
C HIS A 252 5.25 -9.36 11.93
N ALA A 253 5.86 -10.55 11.88
CA ALA A 253 5.25 -11.77 12.43
C ALA A 253 4.99 -11.69 13.93
N ARG A 254 5.95 -11.19 14.72
CA ARG A 254 5.72 -11.02 16.16
C ARG A 254 4.61 -10.01 16.47
N ARG A 255 4.48 -8.95 15.66
CA ARG A 255 3.44 -7.93 15.84
C ARG A 255 2.04 -8.46 15.52
N TYR A 256 1.93 -9.35 14.55
CA TYR A 256 0.66 -9.90 14.05
C TYR A 256 0.60 -11.43 14.17
N ALA A 257 1.07 -11.96 15.31
CA ALA A 257 1.32 -13.39 15.53
C ALA A 257 0.14 -14.32 15.22
N ASP A 258 -1.09 -13.84 15.46
CA ASP A 258 -2.32 -14.62 15.32
C ASP A 258 -2.98 -14.51 13.93
N HIS A 259 -2.43 -13.67 13.03
CA HIS A 259 -2.98 -13.46 11.70
C HIS A 259 -2.40 -14.45 10.68
N SER A 260 -3.20 -14.85 9.69
CA SER A 260 -2.68 -15.56 8.51
C SER A 260 -2.12 -14.57 7.51
N LEU A 261 -1.10 -15.01 6.76
CA LEU A 261 -0.50 -14.21 5.70
C LEU A 261 -1.52 -13.82 4.62
N SER A 262 -2.43 -14.75 4.29
CA SER A 262 -3.58 -14.56 3.38
C SER A 262 -4.46 -13.38 3.79
N SER A 263 -4.84 -13.29 5.07
CA SER A 263 -5.77 -12.27 5.57
C SER A 263 -5.17 -10.86 5.71
N LEU A 264 -3.84 -10.73 5.80
CA LEU A 264 -3.20 -9.45 6.15
C LEU A 264 -2.31 -8.88 5.05
N THR A 265 -1.40 -9.69 4.50
CA THR A 265 -0.37 -9.24 3.55
C THR A 265 -0.64 -9.72 2.15
N LEU A 266 -0.83 -11.02 1.95
CA LEU A 266 -1.14 -11.60 0.63
C LEU A 266 -2.53 -11.16 0.13
N TYR A 267 -3.39 -10.65 1.02
CA TYR A 267 -4.66 -9.99 0.68
C TYR A 267 -4.49 -8.96 -0.45
N HIS A 268 -3.40 -8.18 -0.41
CA HIS A 268 -3.11 -7.20 -1.44
C HIS A 268 -2.89 -7.84 -2.81
N ASP A 269 -2.18 -8.97 -2.87
CA ASP A 269 -1.81 -9.62 -4.13
C ASP A 269 -2.96 -10.45 -4.70
N LEU A 270 -3.85 -10.98 -3.84
CA LEU A 270 -5.12 -11.57 -4.25
C LEU A 270 -6.03 -10.52 -4.92
N ASP A 271 -6.11 -9.32 -4.34
CA ASP A 271 -6.83 -8.20 -4.94
C ASP A 271 -6.21 -7.72 -6.26
N LEU A 272 -4.88 -7.62 -6.34
CA LEU A 272 -4.20 -7.27 -7.58
C LEU A 272 -4.47 -8.30 -8.69
N GLY A 273 -4.49 -9.59 -8.36
CA GLY A 273 -4.89 -10.64 -9.31
C GLY A 273 -6.30 -10.42 -9.84
N LEU A 274 -7.27 -10.20 -8.94
CA LEU A 274 -8.66 -9.88 -9.30
C LEU A 274 -8.75 -8.66 -10.22
N TRP A 275 -8.07 -7.58 -9.84
CA TRP A 275 -8.14 -6.30 -10.53
C TRP A 275 -7.48 -6.31 -11.92
N LEU A 276 -6.27 -6.88 -12.01
CA LEU A 276 -5.49 -6.86 -13.24
C LEU A 276 -5.98 -7.88 -14.27
N ASP A 277 -6.33 -9.08 -13.81
CA ASP A 277 -6.74 -10.16 -14.69
C ASP A 277 -8.19 -10.02 -15.14
N ASN A 278 -9.05 -9.48 -14.27
CA ASN A 278 -10.49 -9.36 -14.52
C ASN A 278 -11.15 -10.70 -14.93
N ALA A 279 -10.56 -11.83 -14.50
CA ALA A 279 -11.06 -13.18 -14.71
C ALA A 279 -11.59 -13.75 -13.38
N ARG A 280 -12.54 -14.68 -13.46
CA ARG A 280 -13.12 -15.28 -12.25
C ARG A 280 -12.20 -16.38 -11.73
N PRO A 281 -11.72 -16.32 -10.48
CA PRO A 281 -11.01 -17.43 -9.87
C PRO A 281 -11.91 -18.68 -9.76
N VAL A 282 -11.41 -19.85 -10.14
CA VAL A 282 -12.16 -21.12 -10.11
C VAL A 282 -11.53 -22.20 -9.23
N SER A 283 -10.24 -22.10 -8.95
CA SER A 283 -9.53 -23.03 -8.07
C SER A 283 -8.35 -22.41 -7.36
N VAL A 284 -8.08 -22.85 -6.14
CA VAL A 284 -6.93 -22.46 -5.33
C VAL A 284 -6.20 -23.70 -4.85
N THR A 285 -4.88 -23.73 -5.04
CA THR A 285 -3.98 -24.67 -4.35
C THR A 285 -3.03 -23.84 -3.51
N ALA A 286 -2.78 -24.24 -2.27
CA ALA A 286 -1.89 -23.51 -1.39
C ALA A 286 -1.06 -24.45 -0.50
N GLN A 287 0.18 -24.07 -0.26
CA GLN A 287 1.07 -24.76 0.65
C GLN A 287 1.73 -23.76 1.60
N ALA A 288 1.71 -24.09 2.88
CA ALA A 288 2.33 -23.32 3.94
C ALA A 288 3.44 -24.15 4.61
N THR A 289 4.60 -23.54 4.82
CA THR A 289 5.67 -24.10 5.65
C THR A 289 5.85 -23.22 6.88
N PRO A 290 5.39 -23.67 8.06
CA PRO A 290 5.64 -22.97 9.32
C PRO A 290 7.13 -22.93 9.65
N SER A 291 7.60 -21.81 10.21
CA SER A 291 8.98 -21.62 10.65
C SER A 291 9.10 -21.17 12.11
N GLY A 292 7.97 -20.97 12.80
CA GLY A 292 7.89 -20.56 14.19
C GLY A 292 6.56 -20.97 14.83
N PRO A 293 6.38 -20.72 16.14
CA PRO A 293 5.15 -21.01 16.84
C PRO A 293 3.98 -20.08 16.46
N GLU A 294 4.27 -18.91 15.91
CA GLU A 294 3.24 -17.96 15.47
C GLU A 294 2.54 -18.45 14.21
N ARG A 295 1.21 -18.27 14.13
CA ARG A 295 0.42 -18.58 12.92
C ARG A 295 0.94 -17.80 11.71
N SER A 296 1.52 -16.64 11.96
CA SER A 296 2.12 -15.78 10.95
C SER A 296 3.55 -16.12 10.53
N ALA A 297 4.25 -16.96 11.29
CA ALA A 297 5.63 -17.36 10.99
C ALA A 297 5.62 -18.50 9.97
N THR A 298 5.38 -18.15 8.72
CA THR A 298 5.15 -19.12 7.64
C THR A 298 5.71 -18.59 6.33
N TYR A 299 6.13 -19.52 5.46
CA TYR A 299 6.24 -19.27 4.02
C TYR A 299 4.99 -19.83 3.35
N LEU A 300 4.24 -18.98 2.64
CA LEU A 300 3.01 -19.34 1.94
C LEU A 300 3.22 -19.21 0.43
N SER A 301 2.90 -20.28 -0.29
CA SER A 301 2.81 -20.30 -1.75
C SER A 301 1.39 -20.64 -2.15
N VAL A 302 0.81 -19.85 -3.04
CA VAL A 302 -0.57 -19.97 -3.53
C VAL A 302 -0.56 -20.00 -5.04
N THR A 303 -1.36 -20.89 -5.63
CA THR A 303 -1.68 -20.91 -7.04
C THR A 303 -3.19 -20.76 -7.23
N VAL A 304 -3.60 -19.76 -8.00
CA VAL A 304 -5.00 -19.52 -8.37
C VAL A 304 -5.17 -19.79 -9.86
N GLY A 305 -6.12 -20.63 -10.22
CA GLY A 305 -6.56 -20.82 -11.61
C GLY A 305 -7.88 -20.08 -11.84
N THR A 306 -8.07 -19.52 -13.03
CA THR A 306 -9.27 -18.75 -13.40
C THR A 306 -10.07 -19.45 -14.51
N ASP A 307 -11.25 -18.90 -14.84
CA ASP A 307 -12.06 -19.33 -15.97
C ASP A 307 -11.56 -18.84 -17.35
N ALA A 308 -10.57 -17.93 -17.35
CA ALA A 308 -9.87 -17.48 -18.54
C ALA A 308 -8.59 -18.29 -18.82
N ASP A 309 -8.40 -19.41 -18.12
CA ASP A 309 -7.19 -20.25 -18.17
C ASP A 309 -5.89 -19.49 -17.80
N THR A 310 -6.00 -18.37 -17.09
CA THR A 310 -4.86 -17.65 -16.52
C THR A 310 -4.44 -18.28 -15.19
N LEU A 311 -3.17 -18.14 -14.85
CA LEU A 311 -2.60 -18.71 -13.62
C LEU A 311 -1.94 -17.64 -12.76
N TRP A 312 -2.33 -17.53 -11.50
CA TRP A 312 -1.68 -16.62 -10.54
C TRP A 312 -0.79 -17.40 -9.58
N THR A 313 0.48 -17.06 -9.45
CA THR A 313 1.41 -17.64 -8.47
C THR A 313 1.84 -16.59 -7.47
N LEU A 314 1.31 -16.69 -6.25
CA LEU A 314 1.46 -15.66 -5.22
C LEU A 314 2.24 -16.22 -4.03
N ARG A 315 3.30 -15.51 -3.61
CA ARG A 315 4.19 -15.96 -2.54
C ARG A 315 4.33 -14.88 -1.47
N CYS A 316 4.18 -15.28 -0.21
CA CYS A 316 4.32 -14.38 0.92
C CYS A 316 5.05 -15.06 2.07
N SER A 317 5.88 -14.30 2.77
CA SER A 317 6.47 -14.75 4.03
C SER A 317 6.83 -13.55 4.90
N TRP A 318 6.81 -13.75 6.21
CA TRP A 318 7.31 -12.77 7.17
C TRP A 318 8.59 -13.27 7.83
N GLN A 319 9.56 -13.64 6.98
CA GLN A 319 10.79 -14.35 7.35
C GLN A 319 12.06 -13.62 6.90
N LEU A 320 11.94 -12.38 6.42
CA LEU A 320 13.13 -11.58 6.16
C LEU A 320 13.81 -11.23 7.49
N PRO A 321 15.15 -11.12 7.53
CA PRO A 321 15.84 -10.61 8.71
C PRO A 321 15.27 -9.26 9.15
N ASP A 322 15.24 -8.99 10.45
CA ASP A 322 14.82 -7.67 10.94
C ASP A 322 15.72 -6.57 10.33
N ASN A 323 15.10 -5.47 9.90
CA ASN A 323 15.72 -4.37 9.14
C ASN A 323 16.15 -4.72 7.70
N ALA A 324 15.77 -5.88 7.16
CA ALA A 324 15.91 -6.11 5.73
C ALA A 324 14.90 -5.24 4.96
N ASP A 325 15.29 -4.78 3.77
CA ASP A 325 14.36 -4.09 2.89
C ASP A 325 13.19 -5.00 2.55
N ASN A 326 11.97 -4.48 2.69
CA ASN A 326 10.78 -5.15 2.18
C ASN A 326 10.96 -5.37 0.68
N ARG A 327 10.53 -6.55 0.21
CA ARG A 327 10.62 -6.94 -1.19
C ARG A 327 9.23 -7.26 -1.68
N ASP A 328 8.69 -6.33 -2.47
CA ASP A 328 7.43 -6.51 -3.17
C ASP A 328 7.74 -6.55 -4.67
N ARG A 329 7.34 -7.63 -5.33
CA ARG A 329 7.49 -7.80 -6.77
C ARG A 329 6.17 -8.30 -7.34
N LEU A 330 5.79 -7.75 -8.49
CA LEU A 330 4.66 -8.18 -9.29
C LEU A 330 5.14 -8.35 -10.74
N GLN A 331 4.78 -9.46 -11.37
CA GLN A 331 5.03 -9.71 -12.79
C GLN A 331 3.71 -10.11 -13.45
N VAL A 332 3.41 -9.49 -14.60
CA VAL A 332 2.24 -9.82 -15.42
C VAL A 332 2.75 -10.29 -16.78
N PHE A 333 2.54 -11.57 -17.07
CA PHE A 333 2.92 -12.20 -18.32
C PHE A 333 1.74 -12.17 -19.28
N GLY A 334 1.94 -11.59 -20.45
CA GLY A 334 0.96 -11.58 -21.52
C GLY A 334 1.50 -12.17 -22.81
N THR A 335 0.60 -12.43 -23.75
CA THR A 335 0.90 -13.01 -25.08
C THR A 335 1.88 -12.19 -25.94
N LYS A 336 2.08 -10.90 -25.64
CA LYS A 336 2.95 -9.99 -26.41
C LYS A 336 4.09 -9.37 -25.60
N GLY A 337 4.15 -9.64 -24.30
CA GLY A 337 5.16 -9.05 -23.43
C GLY A 337 4.96 -9.35 -21.95
N VAL A 338 5.81 -8.74 -21.13
CA VAL A 338 5.81 -8.89 -19.68
C VAL A 338 5.96 -7.51 -19.04
N ILE A 339 5.21 -7.25 -17.98
CA ILE A 339 5.39 -6.10 -17.11
C ILE A 339 5.94 -6.61 -15.77
N GLU A 340 6.99 -5.99 -15.27
CA GLU A 340 7.55 -6.25 -13.94
C GLU A 340 7.54 -4.97 -13.11
N LEU A 341 6.92 -5.02 -11.94
CA LEU A 341 6.97 -4.01 -10.91
C LEU A 341 7.81 -4.53 -9.75
N THR A 342 8.82 -3.77 -9.33
CA THR A 342 9.58 -4.03 -8.11
C THR A 342 9.55 -2.80 -7.21
N VAL A 343 9.23 -3.01 -5.93
CA VAL A 343 9.27 -1.98 -4.89
C VAL A 343 10.47 -2.23 -3.99
N THR A 344 11.31 -1.22 -3.82
CA THR A 344 12.44 -1.25 -2.87
C THR A 344 12.45 0.03 -2.05
N GLY A 345 12.25 -0.09 -0.74
CA GLY A 345 12.09 1.06 0.15
C GLY A 345 10.85 1.89 -0.23
N GLU A 346 11.06 3.17 -0.52
CA GLU A 346 9.99 4.14 -0.84
C GLU A 346 9.81 4.38 -2.35
N ALA A 347 10.52 3.61 -3.19
CA ALA A 347 10.48 3.77 -4.64
C ALA A 347 10.08 2.47 -5.34
N ALA A 348 9.27 2.62 -6.38
CA ALA A 348 8.92 1.56 -7.31
C ALA A 348 9.57 1.76 -8.68
N THR A 349 9.88 0.64 -9.34
CA THR A 349 10.35 0.57 -10.72
C THR A 349 9.42 -0.35 -11.51
N VAL A 350 8.96 0.10 -12.66
CA VAL A 350 8.18 -0.69 -13.61
C VAL A 350 9.00 -0.90 -14.88
N THR A 351 9.18 -2.14 -15.29
CA THR A 351 9.85 -2.52 -16.54
C THR A 351 8.89 -3.27 -17.44
N ILE A 352 8.79 -2.85 -18.70
CA ILE A 352 7.96 -3.51 -19.71
C ILE A 352 8.89 -4.07 -20.79
N THR A 353 8.74 -5.36 -21.09
CA THR A 353 9.45 -6.04 -22.17
C THR A 353 8.45 -6.58 -23.18
N THR A 354 8.61 -6.26 -24.46
CA THR A 354 7.71 -6.71 -25.54
C THR A 354 8.51 -7.40 -26.65
N ALA A 355 7.84 -8.19 -27.51
CA ALA A 355 8.47 -8.99 -28.56
C ALA A 355 9.29 -8.15 -29.60
N PRO A 356 10.18 -8.77 -30.42
CA PRO A 356 11.23 -8.05 -31.15
C PRO A 356 10.70 -6.94 -32.07
N GLY A 357 11.31 -5.75 -31.94
CA GLY A 357 10.89 -4.51 -32.60
C GLY A 357 10.31 -3.46 -31.63
N ASN A 358 10.23 -3.78 -30.33
CA ASN A 358 9.54 -2.99 -29.34
C ASN A 358 10.37 -2.94 -28.01
N PRO A 359 10.83 -1.75 -27.56
CA PRO A 359 11.94 -1.61 -26.62
C PRO A 359 11.60 -1.98 -25.17
N VAL A 360 12.62 -2.38 -24.40
CA VAL A 360 12.50 -2.42 -22.93
C VAL A 360 12.32 -1.00 -22.43
N THR A 361 11.20 -0.74 -21.77
CA THR A 361 10.92 0.56 -21.15
C THR A 361 10.93 0.39 -19.65
N SER A 362 11.87 1.04 -18.97
CA SER A 362 11.96 1.08 -17.52
C SER A 362 11.61 2.47 -17.04
N MET A 363 10.65 2.55 -16.11
CA MET A 363 10.28 3.77 -15.41
C MET A 363 10.61 3.60 -13.94
N HIS A 364 11.20 4.65 -13.37
CA HIS A 364 11.69 4.67 -12.01
C HIS A 364 11.06 5.82 -11.23
N GLY A 365 11.14 5.74 -9.90
CA GLY A 365 10.82 6.89 -9.03
C GLY A 365 9.33 7.07 -8.75
N PHE A 366 8.50 6.05 -9.00
CA PHE A 366 7.12 6.05 -8.50
C PHE A 366 7.15 6.10 -6.96
N ALA A 367 6.56 7.15 -6.39
CA ALA A 367 6.47 7.31 -4.94
C ALA A 367 5.39 6.39 -4.37
N THR A 368 5.77 5.51 -3.44
CA THR A 368 4.85 4.55 -2.81
C THR A 368 4.18 5.10 -1.56
N THR A 369 4.68 6.21 -1.03
CA THR A 369 4.18 6.84 0.21
C THR A 369 2.87 7.62 0.01
N ALA A 370 2.50 7.93 -1.23
CA ALA A 370 1.30 8.70 -1.55
C ALA A 370 0.02 7.86 -1.68
N ALA A 371 0.11 6.53 -1.70
CA ALA A 371 -1.02 5.66 -2.03
C ALA A 371 -2.24 5.86 -1.10
N LEU A 372 -2.01 5.98 0.22
CA LEU A 372 -3.09 6.21 1.20
C LEU A 372 -3.75 7.58 1.00
N ARG A 373 -2.95 8.61 0.75
CA ARG A 373 -3.46 9.96 0.48
C ARG A 373 -4.29 9.98 -0.80
N ASN A 374 -3.86 9.27 -1.84
CA ASN A 374 -4.59 9.14 -3.10
C ASN A 374 -5.93 8.41 -2.89
N GLU A 375 -5.93 7.31 -2.12
CA GLU A 375 -7.14 6.57 -1.76
C GLU A 375 -8.13 7.45 -0.99
N ILE A 376 -7.67 8.13 0.06
CA ILE A 376 -8.53 9.02 0.86
C ILE A 376 -9.06 10.18 0.01
N ALA A 377 -8.24 10.78 -0.85
CA ALA A 377 -8.70 11.85 -1.74
C ALA A 377 -9.76 11.35 -2.74
N ALA A 378 -9.57 10.17 -3.34
CA ALA A 378 -10.55 9.56 -4.24
C ALA A 378 -11.84 9.20 -3.50
N PHE A 379 -11.73 8.66 -2.29
CA PHE A 379 -12.86 8.31 -1.42
C PHE A 379 -13.66 9.56 -1.03
N ALA A 380 -12.99 10.57 -0.47
CA ALA A 380 -13.62 11.82 -0.07
C ALA A 380 -14.22 12.56 -1.27
N GLY A 381 -13.59 12.48 -2.44
CA GLY A 381 -14.10 13.04 -3.70
C GLY A 381 -15.25 12.23 -4.34
N GLY A 382 -15.52 11.01 -3.87
CA GLY A 382 -16.61 10.17 -4.40
C GLY A 382 -16.27 9.44 -5.71
N SER A 383 -14.99 9.34 -6.05
CA SER A 383 -14.49 8.64 -7.25
C SER A 383 -13.89 7.27 -6.96
N ALA A 384 -13.70 6.90 -5.68
CA ALA A 384 -13.08 5.62 -5.34
C ALA A 384 -13.90 4.39 -5.76
N SER A 385 -15.23 4.49 -5.77
CA SER A 385 -16.13 3.38 -6.17
C SER A 385 -15.97 2.98 -7.65
N SER A 386 -15.41 3.84 -8.50
CA SER A 386 -15.06 3.49 -9.88
C SER A 386 -13.72 2.75 -10.01
N VAL A 387 -12.95 2.65 -8.93
CA VAL A 387 -11.64 1.98 -8.87
C VAL A 387 -11.73 0.65 -8.10
N VAL A 388 -12.54 0.65 -7.04
CA VAL A 388 -12.74 -0.51 -6.16
C VAL A 388 -14.20 -0.62 -5.77
N SER A 389 -14.80 -1.78 -6.00
CA SER A 389 -16.18 -2.07 -5.66
C SER A 389 -16.29 -2.94 -4.41
N VAL A 390 -17.47 -2.96 -3.78
CA VAL A 390 -17.76 -3.91 -2.70
C VAL A 390 -17.71 -5.36 -3.20
N ASP A 391 -18.06 -5.61 -4.47
CA ASP A 391 -18.02 -6.93 -5.09
C ASP A 391 -16.57 -7.45 -5.21
N ASP A 392 -15.62 -6.58 -5.56
CA ASP A 392 -14.17 -6.88 -5.53
C ASP A 392 -13.73 -7.36 -4.13
N ALA A 393 -14.15 -6.64 -3.11
CA ALA A 393 -13.77 -6.94 -1.73
C ALA A 393 -14.37 -8.26 -1.24
N ILE A 394 -15.62 -8.59 -1.61
CA ILE A 394 -16.22 -9.90 -1.33
C ILE A 394 -15.43 -11.02 -2.02
N ALA A 395 -15.08 -10.84 -3.30
CA ALA A 395 -14.28 -11.81 -4.04
C ALA A 395 -12.92 -12.03 -3.37
N CYS A 396 -12.28 -10.97 -2.88
CA CYS A 396 -11.02 -11.08 -2.15
C CYS A 396 -11.19 -11.84 -0.81
N VAL A 397 -12.26 -11.58 -0.05
CA VAL A 397 -12.53 -12.33 1.19
C VAL A 397 -12.77 -13.82 0.91
N ARG A 398 -13.46 -14.16 -0.19
CA ARG A 398 -13.65 -15.56 -0.63
C ARG A 398 -12.33 -16.22 -1.00
N LEU A 399 -11.45 -15.52 -1.71
CA LEU A 399 -10.11 -16.02 -2.04
C LEU A 399 -9.28 -16.29 -0.79
N VAL A 400 -9.30 -15.38 0.18
CA VAL A 400 -8.61 -15.59 1.48
C VAL A 400 -9.11 -16.85 2.16
N GLN A 401 -10.43 -17.06 2.21
CA GLN A 401 -11.01 -18.28 2.77
C GLN A 401 -10.57 -19.53 2.00
N ALA A 402 -10.62 -19.51 0.66
CA ALA A 402 -10.20 -20.62 -0.17
C ALA A 402 -8.70 -20.95 -0.01
N VAL A 403 -7.85 -19.94 0.19
CA VAL A 403 -6.42 -20.12 0.49
C VAL A 403 -6.23 -20.80 1.84
N ASP A 404 -6.89 -20.31 2.89
CA ASP A 404 -6.79 -20.88 4.24
C ASP A 404 -7.33 -22.33 4.26
N ASP A 405 -8.40 -22.60 3.53
CA ASP A 405 -8.95 -23.95 3.37
C ASP A 405 -8.02 -24.87 2.59
N ALA A 406 -7.41 -24.41 1.49
CA ALA A 406 -6.46 -25.19 0.71
C ALA A 406 -5.22 -25.57 1.54
N VAL A 407 -4.69 -24.64 2.33
CA VAL A 407 -3.59 -24.93 3.28
C VAL A 407 -4.01 -25.97 4.31
N ARG A 408 -5.20 -25.83 4.89
CA ARG A 408 -5.70 -26.71 5.95
C ARG A 408 -5.98 -28.13 5.44
N LEU A 409 -6.52 -28.25 4.23
CA LEU A 409 -6.90 -29.53 3.63
C LEU A 409 -5.71 -30.21 2.93
N GLY A 410 -4.74 -29.45 2.42
CA GLY A 410 -3.63 -29.98 1.62
C GLY A 410 -4.05 -30.40 0.21
N GLU A 411 -5.16 -29.85 -0.29
CA GLU A 411 -5.80 -30.21 -1.56
C GLU A 411 -6.20 -28.94 -2.33
N THR A 412 -6.53 -29.09 -3.63
CA THR A 412 -7.09 -28.00 -4.43
C THR A 412 -8.53 -27.72 -3.99
N VAL A 413 -8.82 -26.46 -3.64
CA VAL A 413 -10.15 -25.97 -3.28
C VAL A 413 -10.78 -25.27 -4.48
N ARG A 414 -12.06 -25.55 -4.74
CA ARG A 414 -12.87 -24.82 -5.72
C ARG A 414 -13.36 -23.51 -5.10
N VAL A 415 -13.28 -22.42 -5.85
CA VAL A 415 -13.84 -21.13 -5.41
C VAL A 415 -15.31 -21.11 -5.81
N GLU A 416 -16.22 -21.06 -4.84
CA GLU A 416 -17.67 -21.07 -5.09
C GLU A 416 -18.19 -19.76 -5.71
N ASP A 417 -19.21 -19.88 -6.56
CA ASP A 417 -19.75 -18.80 -7.40
C ASP A 417 -20.33 -17.62 -6.59
N GLY A 418 -20.03 -16.42 -7.09
CA GLY A 418 -20.57 -15.12 -6.64
C GLY A 418 -19.93 -13.92 -7.34
N PHE A 419 -19.20 -14.16 -8.43
CA PHE A 419 -18.55 -13.12 -9.23
C PHE A 419 -19.60 -12.50 -10.16
N HIS A 420 -20.20 -11.39 -9.74
CA HIS A 420 -20.95 -10.54 -10.65
C HIS A 420 -19.99 -9.48 -11.19
N GLY A 421 -19.15 -9.87 -12.15
CA GLY A 421 -18.50 -8.89 -13.01
C GLY A 421 -19.59 -8.10 -13.73
N SER A 422 -19.49 -6.78 -13.74
CA SER A 422 -20.33 -5.94 -14.56
C SER A 422 -20.20 -6.38 -16.02
N GLU A 423 -21.26 -6.96 -16.58
CA GLU A 423 -21.30 -7.27 -18.01
C GLU A 423 -21.13 -5.96 -18.81
N PRO A 424 -20.30 -5.94 -19.86
CA PRO A 424 -20.32 -4.84 -20.81
C PRO A 424 -21.69 -4.82 -21.48
N GLU A 425 -22.35 -3.67 -21.40
CA GLU A 425 -23.66 -3.38 -21.96
C GLU A 425 -23.79 -3.97 -23.38
N ALA A 426 -24.51 -5.08 -23.51
CA ALA A 426 -24.75 -5.71 -24.80
C ALA A 426 -25.57 -4.74 -25.66
N THR A 427 -24.96 -4.22 -26.72
CA THR A 427 -25.64 -3.43 -27.74
C THR A 427 -26.80 -4.23 -28.33
N ASN A 428 -28.01 -3.79 -28.04
CA ASN A 428 -29.27 -4.32 -28.56
C ASN A 428 -29.30 -4.26 -30.10
N PRO A 429 -29.42 -5.39 -30.83
CA PRO A 429 -29.46 -5.40 -32.29
C PRO A 429 -30.87 -5.39 -32.89
N ASP A 430 -31.90 -4.96 -32.15
CA ASP A 430 -33.27 -4.90 -32.69
C ASP A 430 -33.70 -3.46 -33.01
N GLY A 431 -33.46 -3.06 -34.26
CA GLY A 431 -34.19 -1.97 -34.91
C GLY A 431 -35.56 -2.45 -35.44
N PRO A 432 -36.60 -1.59 -35.50
CA PRO A 432 -37.94 -2.03 -35.82
C PRO A 432 -38.19 -2.15 -37.33
N ASP A 433 -38.89 -3.24 -37.68
CA ASP A 433 -39.85 -3.41 -38.77
C ASP A 433 -39.49 -3.01 -40.22
N ALA A 434 -39.24 -4.05 -41.02
CA ALA A 434 -39.56 -4.07 -42.45
C ALA A 434 -40.32 -5.36 -42.80
N ALA A 435 -41.58 -5.47 -42.38
CA ALA A 435 -42.50 -6.49 -42.87
C ALA A 435 -43.33 -5.94 -44.05
N GLY A 436 -43.07 -6.52 -45.22
CA GLY A 436 -43.71 -6.18 -46.49
C GLY A 436 -45.20 -6.53 -46.56
N ARG A 437 -45.88 -5.73 -47.38
CA ARG A 437 -47.27 -5.89 -47.81
C ARG A 437 -47.45 -7.12 -48.68
N LEU A 438 -48.44 -7.94 -48.35
CA LEU A 438 -49.21 -8.74 -49.30
C LEU A 438 -50.70 -8.54 -49.00
N SER A 439 -51.30 -7.56 -49.69
CA SER A 439 -52.66 -7.55 -50.25
C SER A 439 -52.89 -6.25 -51.00
#